data_AF-A0A672J8J6-F1
#
_entry.id   AF-A0A672J8J6-F1
#
_cell.length_a   1.000
_cell.length_b   1.000
_cell.length_c   1.000
_cell.angle_alpha   90.00
_cell.angle_beta   90.00
_cell.angle_gamma   90.00
#
_symmetry.space_group_name_H-M   'P 1'
#
loop_
_entity.id
_entity.type
_entity.pdbx_description
1 polymer ?
#
loop_
_entity_poly.entity_id
_entity_poly.type
_entity_poly.pdbx_seq_one_letter_code
_entity_poly.pdbx_strand_id
1 'polypeptide(L)' 'MSWLFARLLKAGRLRPPSGTGAQQSAQYIRGKPPKDKIGALESMFVLTVMTLSILGPSGWILSHLEDYKSRSD' A
#
# COMPACT_ATOMS: atom_id res chain seq x y z
N MET A 1 22.18 -15.60 -40.74
CA MET A 1 21.85 -14.54 -39.76
C MET A 1 20.66 -14.94 -38.88
N SER A 2 20.80 -15.85 -37.90
CA SER A 2 19.69 -16.21 -36.99
C SER A 2 20.17 -16.80 -35.65
N TRP A 3 21.27 -16.27 -35.12
CA TRP A 3 21.79 -16.66 -33.79
C TRP A 3 22.10 -15.45 -32.92
N LEU A 4 22.46 -14.32 -33.54
CA LEU A 4 22.56 -13.01 -32.88
C LEU A 4 21.19 -12.50 -32.40
N PHE A 5 20.11 -12.76 -33.15
CA PHE A 5 18.76 -12.35 -32.76
C PHE A 5 18.21 -13.17 -31.58
N ALA A 6 18.54 -14.47 -31.51
CA ALA A 6 18.23 -15.33 -30.37
C ALA A 6 18.97 -14.91 -29.10
N ARG A 7 20.22 -14.42 -29.21
CA ARG A 7 20.97 -13.82 -28.09
C ARG A 7 20.37 -12.49 -27.62
N LEU A 8 19.83 -11.68 -28.54
CA LEU A 8 19.19 -10.41 -28.17
C LEU A 8 17.85 -10.61 -27.45
N LEU A 9 17.07 -11.61 -27.84
CA LEU A 9 15.82 -11.97 -27.15
C LEU A 9 16.05 -12.61 -25.78
N LYS A 10 17.13 -13.38 -25.58
CA LYS A 10 17.49 -13.94 -24.26
C LYS A 10 18.08 -12.90 -23.30
N ALA A 11 18.64 -11.81 -23.82
CA ALA A 11 19.07 -10.65 -23.03
C ALA A 11 17.91 -9.72 -22.61
N GLY A 12 16.76 -9.79 -23.31
CA GLY A 12 15.57 -8.96 -23.05
C GLY A 12 14.72 -9.36 -21.85
N ARG A 13 15.08 -10.40 -21.09
CA ARG A 13 14.40 -10.79 -19.84
C ARG A 13 15.12 -10.35 -18.56
N LEU A 14 15.94 -9.31 -18.65
CA LEU A 14 16.26 -8.50 -17.48
C LEU A 14 15.08 -7.57 -17.21
N ARG A 15 14.04 -8.14 -16.60
CA ARG A 15 13.01 -7.37 -15.89
C ARG A 15 13.76 -6.40 -14.97
N PRO A 16 13.57 -5.07 -15.08
CA PRO A 16 14.13 -4.18 -14.07
C PRO A 16 13.64 -4.69 -12.71
N PRO A 17 14.49 -4.81 -11.68
CA PRO A 17 13.98 -5.02 -10.35
C PRO A 17 12.97 -3.89 -10.12
N SER A 18 11.72 -4.28 -9.90
CA SER A 18 10.66 -3.40 -9.43
C SER A 18 11.24 -2.62 -8.26
N GLY A 19 11.57 -1.36 -8.53
CA GLY A 19 12.13 -0.47 -7.54
C GLY A 19 11.08 -0.19 -6.49
N THR A 20 11.08 -0.99 -5.43
CA THR A 20 10.76 -0.46 -4.11
C THR A 20 11.74 0.70 -3.92
N GLY A 21 11.21 1.92 -3.74
CA GLY A 21 11.96 3.17 -3.82
C GLY A 21 13.34 3.07 -3.19
N ALA A 22 14.32 3.70 -3.82
CA ALA A 22 15.66 3.86 -3.26
C ALA A 22 15.52 4.45 -1.85
N GLN A 23 15.56 3.58 -0.84
CA GLN A 23 15.52 3.97 0.54
C GLN A 23 16.89 4.60 0.79
N GLN A 24 16.94 5.93 0.80
CA GLN A 24 18.08 6.68 1.32
C GLN A 24 18.22 6.32 2.80
N SER A 25 18.88 5.20 3.08
CA SER A 25 19.24 4.83 4.43
C SER A 25 20.38 5.75 4.82
N ALA A 26 20.08 6.76 5.63
CA ALA A 26 21.03 7.31 6.57
C ALA A 26 21.71 6.13 7.28
N GLN A 27 22.91 5.78 6.85
CA GLN A 27 23.57 4.51 7.21
C GLN A 27 23.90 4.44 8.71
N TYR A 28 23.83 5.59 9.39
CA TYR A 28 23.96 5.75 10.83
C TYR A 28 22.69 5.37 11.62
N ILE A 29 21.49 5.38 11.01
CA ILE A 29 20.23 5.00 11.66
C ILE A 29 19.86 3.59 11.22
N ARG A 30 20.46 2.59 11.88
CA ARG A 30 20.10 1.17 11.70
C ARG A 30 19.20 0.74 12.85
N GLY A 31 17.96 0.36 12.54
CA GLY A 31 17.07 -0.28 13.50
C GLY A 31 17.50 -1.72 13.82
N LYS A 32 17.22 -2.18 15.05
CA LYS A 32 17.31 -3.60 15.39
C LYS A 32 16.27 -4.39 14.59
N PRO A 33 16.50 -5.69 14.28
CA PRO A 33 15.50 -6.52 13.63
C PRO A 33 14.15 -6.48 14.38
N PRO A 34 13.02 -6.64 13.67
CA PRO A 34 11.70 -6.69 14.30
C PRO A 34 11.68 -7.79 15.37
N LYS A 35 11.23 -7.46 16.58
CA LYS A 35 11.01 -8.49 17.63
C LYS A 35 9.86 -9.41 17.21
N ASP A 36 8.80 -8.81 16.70
CA ASP A 36 7.63 -9.49 16.16
C ASP A 36 7.48 -9.17 14.68
N LYS A 37 7.26 -10.21 13.89
CA LYS A 37 7.06 -10.08 12.43
C LYS A 37 5.57 -9.94 12.17
N ILE A 38 5.12 -8.71 11.95
CA ILE A 38 3.75 -8.45 11.56
C ILE A 38 3.55 -8.96 10.13
N GLY A 39 2.60 -9.87 9.96
CA GLY A 39 2.30 -10.45 8.65
C GLY A 39 1.62 -9.47 7.71
N ALA A 40 1.63 -9.77 6.40
CA ALA A 40 0.87 -8.99 5.43
C ALA A 40 -0.64 -9.01 5.75
N LEU A 41 -1.17 -10.15 6.19
CA LEU A 41 -2.58 -10.30 6.56
C LEU A 41 -2.94 -9.43 7.77
N GLU A 42 -2.13 -9.45 8.81
CA GLU A 42 -2.33 -8.64 10.03
C GLU A 42 -2.27 -7.15 9.72
N SER A 43 -1.30 -6.73 8.88
CA SER A 43 -1.17 -5.33 8.45
C SER A 43 -2.41 -4.87 7.69
N MET A 44 -2.89 -5.67 6.74
CA MET A 44 -4.10 -5.35 5.95
C MET A 44 -5.35 -5.29 6.81
N PHE A 45 -5.48 -6.20 7.79
CA PHE A 45 -6.57 -6.18 8.74
C PHE A 45 -6.58 -4.88 9.55
N VAL A 46 -5.45 -4.50 10.15
CA VAL A 46 -5.36 -3.28 10.96
C VAL A 46 -5.63 -2.03 10.13
N LEU A 47 -5.08 -1.94 8.91
CA LEU A 47 -5.31 -0.81 8.01
C LEU A 47 -6.80 -0.68 7.61
N THR A 48 -7.45 -1.81 7.35
CA THR A 48 -8.87 -1.84 6.99
C THR A 48 -9.73 -1.43 8.18
N VAL A 49 -9.47 -1.98 9.37
CA VAL A 49 -10.20 -1.64 10.60
C VAL A 49 -10.01 -0.17 10.96
N MET A 50 -8.78 0.36 10.88
CA MET A 50 -8.51 1.77 11.14
C MET A 50 -9.31 2.66 10.18
N THR A 51 -9.31 2.32 8.89
CA THR A 51 -10.05 3.06 7.87
C THR A 51 -11.55 3.02 8.14
N LEU A 52 -12.11 1.84 8.40
CA LEU A 52 -13.53 1.67 8.73
C LEU A 52 -13.91 2.36 10.04
N SER A 53 -13.00 2.48 11.01
CA SER A 53 -13.27 3.17 12.27
C SER A 53 -13.44 4.69 12.10
N ILE A 54 -12.80 5.29 11.10
CA ILE A 54 -12.93 6.71 10.79
C ILE A 54 -14.08 6.93 9.80
N LEU A 55 -14.17 6.10 8.76
CA LEU A 55 -15.17 6.22 7.71
C LEU A 55 -16.56 5.76 8.18
N GLY A 56 -16.65 4.83 9.13
CA GLY A 56 -17.90 4.36 9.70
C GLY A 56 -18.74 5.47 10.33
N PRO A 57 -18.23 6.20 11.34
CA PRO A 57 -18.97 7.33 11.91
C PRO A 57 -19.16 8.44 10.87
N SER A 58 -18.15 8.74 10.06
CA SER A 58 -18.25 9.77 9.03
C SER A 58 -19.35 9.47 8.00
N GLY A 59 -19.48 8.21 7.58
CA GLY A 59 -20.51 7.73 6.66
C GLY A 59 -21.90 7.78 7.27
N TRP A 60 -22.03 7.42 8.56
CA TRP A 60 -23.29 7.54 9.30
C TRP A 60 -23.76 8.99 9.40
N ILE A 61 -22.88 9.94 9.74
CA ILE A 61 -23.25 11.36 9.77
C ILE A 61 -23.68 11.83 8.37
N LEU A 62 -22.94 11.45 7.32
CA LEU A 62 -23.22 11.90 5.96
C LEU A 62 -24.54 11.34 5.40
N SER A 63 -24.89 10.09 5.75
CA SER A 63 -26.14 9.48 5.29
C SER A 63 -27.39 10.12 5.91
N HIS A 64 -27.25 10.74 7.09
CA HIS A 64 -28.37 11.39 7.80
C HIS A 64 -28.49 12.89 7.50
N LEU A 65 -27.79 13.41 6.50
CA LEU A 65 -27.85 14.84 6.16
C LEU A 65 -29.26 15.33 5.78
N GLU A 66 -30.06 14.50 5.09
CA GLU A 66 -31.44 14.87 4.72
C GLU A 66 -32.38 14.92 5.94
N ASP A 67 -32.18 14.02 6.90
CA ASP A 67 -32.90 14.03 8.18
C ASP A 67 -32.54 15.25 9.04
N TYR A 68 -31.30 15.75 8.95
CA TYR A 68 -30.91 16.97 9.66
C TYR A 68 -31.47 18.24 9.02
N LYS A 69 -31.63 18.27 7.69
CA LYS A 69 -32.11 19.45 6.94
C LYS A 69 -33.64 19.62 7.01
N SER A 70 -34.39 18.52 7.05
CA SER A 70 -35.85 18.52 7.14
C SER A 70 -36.41 18.86 8.53
N ARG A 71 -35.56 18.86 9.56
CA ARG A 71 -35.92 19.21 10.95
C ARG A 71 -35.73 20.70 11.28
N SER A 72 -35.14 21.46 10.36
CA SER A 72 -34.87 22.89 10.50
C SER A 72 -35.89 23.80 9.80
N ASP A 73 -36.92 23.23 9.19
CA ASP A 73 -38.13 23.92 8.70
C ASP A 73 -39.30 23.56 9.64
#